data_AF-A0A101FRM2-F1
#
_entry.id   AF-A0A101FRM2-F1
#
_cell.length_a   1.000
_cell.length_b   1.000
_cell.length_c   1.000
_cell.angle_alpha   90.00
_cell.angle_beta   90.00
_cell.angle_gamma   90.00
#
_symmetry.space_group_name_H-M   'P 1'
#
loop_
_entity.id
_entity.type
_entity.pdbx_description
1 polymer ?
#
loop_
_entity_poly.entity_id
_entity_poly.type
_entity_poly.pdbx_seq_one_letter_code
_entity_poly.pdbx_strand_id
1 'polypeptide(L)'
;MKTTIVSPKIYTYGSLVLGGILRDRGHAVTITRDLSPTGNVTLLSLFSTSQLLDPKIREFARQSPKIYVGGPVGLVPEIVLGELKVDGVVMGEGEDVVIDLIEQGPSEEIPGVAFLSDGEVVKTDPVPVSDLNHVMPHIPEDLRSQNVRGANVYIETHRGCLGGCTFCQVPRFFGRSIRSRSLENILAEVREMKPTDAASRSEEASSSATPARPRRITRRPWTSWTRRCSRTSSQASQSRYLERLSQSSPWTIRERRTSSIRITPAIIEP
;
A
#
# COMPACT_ATOMS: atom_id res chain seq x y z
N MET A 1 14.27 -16.77 -5.06
CA MET A 1 14.16 -17.16 -3.63
C MET A 1 12.68 -17.25 -3.24
N LYS A 2 12.29 -18.11 -2.28
CA LYS A 2 10.90 -18.15 -1.77
C LYS A 2 10.74 -17.14 -0.62
N THR A 3 9.96 -16.10 -0.85
CA THR A 3 9.77 -14.98 0.07
C THR A 3 8.31 -14.90 0.51
N THR A 4 8.07 -14.69 1.80
CA THR A 4 6.73 -14.48 2.33
C THR A 4 6.60 -13.10 2.92
N ILE A 5 5.58 -12.36 2.51
CA ILE A 5 5.22 -11.07 3.11
C ILE A 5 4.06 -11.31 4.08
N VAL A 6 4.31 -11.08 5.36
CA VAL A 6 3.31 -11.23 6.41
C VAL A 6 2.83 -9.86 6.84
N SER A 7 1.54 -9.61 6.67
CA SER A 7 0.88 -8.36 7.05
C SER A 7 -0.23 -8.68 8.05
N PRO A 8 0.07 -8.74 9.37
CA PRO A 8 -0.85 -9.30 10.34
C PRO A 8 -2.19 -8.55 10.38
N LYS A 9 -3.29 -9.29 10.44
CA LYS A 9 -4.69 -8.82 10.51
C LYS A 9 -5.23 -8.16 9.23
N ILE A 10 -4.43 -7.33 8.56
CA ILE A 10 -4.80 -6.63 7.34
C ILE A 10 -3.66 -6.65 6.33
N TYR A 11 -3.96 -6.86 5.05
CA TYR A 11 -3.08 -6.55 3.93
C TYR A 11 -2.89 -5.05 3.85
N THR A 12 -1.67 -4.58 4.14
CA THR A 12 -1.28 -3.20 3.92
C THR A 12 -1.02 -2.96 2.44
N TYR A 13 -1.26 -1.74 1.95
CA TYR A 13 -1.01 -1.43 0.55
C TYR A 13 0.46 -1.67 0.16
N GLY A 14 1.40 -1.25 1.00
CA GLY A 14 2.83 -1.49 0.81
C GLY A 14 3.17 -2.97 0.65
N SER A 15 2.54 -3.88 1.42
CA SER A 15 2.78 -5.32 1.27
C SER A 15 2.42 -5.84 -0.14
N LEU A 16 1.36 -5.31 -0.75
CA LEU A 16 0.93 -5.69 -2.10
C LEU A 16 1.93 -5.17 -3.14
N VAL A 17 2.38 -3.92 -2.99
CA VAL A 17 3.36 -3.28 -3.89
C VAL A 17 4.69 -4.02 -3.84
N LEU A 18 5.25 -4.26 -2.64
CA LEU A 18 6.50 -5.00 -2.48
C LEU A 18 6.39 -6.42 -3.05
N GLY A 19 5.24 -7.09 -2.88
CA GLY A 19 5.04 -8.40 -3.48
C GLY A 19 4.99 -8.38 -5.01
N GLY A 20 4.47 -7.29 -5.60
CA GLY A 20 4.53 -7.05 -7.03
C GLY A 20 5.96 -6.89 -7.53
N ILE A 21 6.75 -6.05 -6.86
CA ILE A 21 8.17 -5.79 -7.17
C ILE A 21 9.00 -7.08 -7.09
N LEU A 22 8.84 -7.84 -6.01
CA LEU A 22 9.58 -9.09 -5.82
C LEU A 22 9.22 -10.14 -6.88
N ARG A 23 7.94 -10.26 -7.24
CA ARG A 23 7.49 -11.17 -8.29
C ARG A 23 8.03 -10.77 -9.65
N ASP A 24 8.07 -9.47 -9.96
CA ASP A 24 8.63 -8.94 -11.21
C ASP A 24 10.14 -9.26 -11.33
N ARG A 25 10.87 -9.29 -10.21
CA ARG A 25 12.26 -9.76 -10.13
C ARG A 25 12.42 -11.29 -10.08
N GLY A 26 11.35 -12.06 -10.30
CA GLY A 26 11.40 -13.52 -10.39
C GLY A 26 11.42 -14.26 -9.04
N HIS A 27 11.12 -13.59 -7.93
CA HIS A 27 10.96 -14.27 -6.65
C HIS A 27 9.61 -15.00 -6.58
N ALA A 28 9.59 -16.16 -5.92
CA ALA A 28 8.35 -16.85 -5.57
C ALA A 28 7.79 -16.18 -4.32
N VAL A 29 6.75 -15.36 -4.48
CA VAL A 29 6.19 -14.53 -3.40
C VAL A 29 4.87 -15.10 -2.91
N THR A 30 4.67 -15.12 -1.59
CA THR A 30 3.37 -15.31 -0.95
C THR A 30 3.08 -14.13 -0.04
N ILE A 31 1.87 -13.58 -0.08
CA ILE A 31 1.43 -12.56 0.87
C ILE A 31 0.33 -13.16 1.74
N THR A 32 0.44 -13.03 3.05
CA THR A 32 -0.55 -13.57 3.99
C THR A 32 -0.75 -12.65 5.19
N ARG A 33 -1.92 -12.77 5.83
CA ARG A 33 -2.22 -12.16 7.14
C ARG A 33 -1.89 -13.10 8.30
N ASP A 34 -1.67 -14.38 7.99
CA ASP A 34 -1.45 -15.42 8.97
C ASP A 34 0.01 -15.44 9.41
N LEU A 35 0.21 -15.50 10.72
CA LEU A 35 1.52 -15.60 11.35
C LEU A 35 2.03 -17.04 11.25
N SER A 36 2.35 -17.47 10.03
CA SER A 36 2.89 -18.79 9.74
C SER A 36 4.22 -18.66 9.01
N PRO A 37 5.34 -19.14 9.58
CA PRO A 37 6.64 -19.04 8.95
C PRO A 37 6.64 -19.96 7.73
N THR A 38 6.62 -19.36 6.55
CA THR A 38 6.65 -20.07 5.27
C THR A 38 7.75 -19.45 4.42
N GLY A 39 8.55 -20.27 3.73
CA GLY A 39 9.62 -19.80 2.86
C GLY A 39 10.97 -19.58 3.55
N ASN A 40 11.91 -18.97 2.81
CA ASN A 40 13.29 -18.75 3.25
C ASN A 40 13.48 -17.40 3.92
N VAL A 41 12.75 -16.38 3.45
CA VAL A 41 12.82 -15.00 3.96
C VAL A 41 11.41 -14.47 4.19
N THR A 42 11.22 -13.85 5.34
CA THR A 42 9.97 -13.21 5.75
C THR A 42 10.12 -11.69 5.73
N LEU A 43 9.19 -10.99 5.09
CA LEU A 43 8.99 -9.55 5.25
C LEU A 43 7.78 -9.32 6.15
N LEU A 44 7.98 -8.79 7.35
CA LEU A 44 6.93 -8.53 8.32
C LEU A 44 6.50 -7.05 8.26
N SER A 45 5.31 -6.80 7.70
CA SER A 45 4.73 -5.46 7.56
C SER A 45 3.94 -5.07 8.81
N LEU A 46 4.49 -4.16 9.63
CA LEU A 46 3.86 -3.64 10.84
C LEU A 46 3.54 -2.15 10.70
N PHE A 47 2.30 -1.78 11.01
CA PHE A 47 1.77 -0.42 10.88
C PHE A 47 1.51 0.29 12.20
N SER A 48 1.67 -0.41 13.33
CA SER A 48 1.49 0.13 14.67
C SER A 48 2.52 -0.44 15.62
N THR A 49 3.13 0.39 16.46
CA THR A 49 4.07 -0.04 17.52
C THR A 49 3.39 -0.96 18.55
N SER A 50 2.07 -0.89 18.72
CA SER A 50 1.34 -1.84 19.56
C SER A 50 1.44 -3.29 19.06
N GLN A 51 1.75 -3.51 17.78
CA GLN A 51 2.00 -4.85 17.25
C GLN A 51 3.28 -5.47 17.80
N LEU A 52 4.25 -4.67 18.25
CA LEU A 52 5.47 -5.15 18.91
C LEU A 52 5.18 -5.80 20.27
N LEU A 53 4.04 -5.50 20.88
CA LEU A 53 3.61 -6.07 22.15
C LEU A 53 2.77 -7.35 21.99
N ASP A 54 2.38 -7.71 20.76
CA ASP A 54 1.55 -8.89 20.50
C ASP A 54 2.39 -10.17 20.67
N PRO A 55 2.07 -11.06 21.64
CA PRO A 55 2.86 -12.26 21.89
C PRO A 55 2.96 -13.18 20.67
N LYS A 56 1.94 -13.20 19.81
CA LYS A 56 1.94 -14.03 18.59
C LYS A 56 2.95 -13.51 17.58
N ILE A 57 3.09 -12.19 17.46
CA ILE A 57 4.07 -11.56 16.55
C ILE A 57 5.49 -11.79 17.05
N ARG A 58 5.71 -11.69 18.37
CA ARG A 58 7.02 -12.01 18.98
C ARG A 58 7.42 -13.44 18.74
N GLU A 59 6.50 -14.37 18.95
CA GLU A 59 6.77 -15.79 18.75
C GLU A 59 7.03 -16.11 17.27
N PHE A 60 6.20 -15.57 16.38
CA PHE A 60 6.40 -15.68 14.95
C PHE A 60 7.77 -15.17 14.48
N ALA A 61 8.22 -14.03 15.02
CA ALA A 61 9.54 -13.48 14.69
C ALA A 61 10.67 -14.43 15.12
N ARG A 62 10.58 -15.04 16.31
CA ARG A 62 11.59 -16.01 16.80
C ARG A 62 11.68 -17.29 15.96
N GLN A 63 10.57 -17.72 15.37
CA GLN A 63 10.48 -18.95 14.58
C GLN A 63 10.85 -18.74 13.10
N SER A 64 10.94 -17.49 12.64
CA SER A 64 11.25 -17.18 11.26
C SER A 64 12.76 -17.31 11.02
N PRO A 65 13.21 -18.08 10.00
CA PRO A 65 14.64 -18.29 9.76
C PRO A 65 15.43 -17.03 9.42
N LYS A 66 14.81 -16.16 8.61
CA LYS A 66 15.34 -14.86 8.21
C LYS A 66 14.16 -13.90 8.06
N ILE A 67 14.14 -12.81 8.81
CA ILE A 67 13.01 -11.91 8.92
C ILE A 67 13.43 -10.44 8.94
N TYR A 68 12.77 -9.65 8.09
CA TYR A 68 12.92 -8.21 8.04
C TYR A 68 11.61 -7.53 8.37
N VAL A 69 11.67 -6.45 9.16
CA VAL A 69 10.48 -5.68 9.53
C VAL A 69 10.41 -4.41 8.71
N GLY A 70 9.22 -4.06 8.24
CA GLY A 70 8.98 -2.80 7.55
C GLY A 70 7.64 -2.17 7.91
N GLY A 71 7.39 -1.01 7.32
CA GLY A 71 6.20 -0.20 7.58
C GLY A 71 6.46 0.92 8.59
N PRO A 72 5.41 1.64 9.02
CA PRO A 72 5.51 2.78 9.92
C PRO A 72 6.35 2.58 11.19
N VAL A 73 6.44 1.36 11.71
CA VAL A 73 7.26 1.06 12.90
C VAL A 73 8.76 1.23 12.66
N GLY A 74 9.21 1.20 11.39
CA GLY A 74 10.61 1.40 11.02
C GLY A 74 11.16 2.79 11.34
N LEU A 75 10.32 3.75 11.76
CA LEU A 75 10.78 5.04 12.29
C LEU A 75 11.45 4.94 13.66
N VAL A 76 11.27 3.82 14.36
CA VAL A 76 11.84 3.56 15.69
C VAL A 76 12.54 2.19 15.69
N PRO A 77 13.56 2.01 14.82
CA PRO A 77 14.17 0.70 14.59
C PRO A 77 14.76 0.09 15.86
N GLU A 78 15.26 0.90 16.79
CA GLU A 78 15.83 0.44 18.06
C GLU A 78 14.80 -0.30 18.92
N ILE A 79 13.55 0.19 18.94
CA ILE A 79 12.46 -0.48 19.66
C ILE A 79 12.11 -1.80 18.96
N VAL A 80 12.11 -1.82 17.62
CA VAL A 80 11.83 -3.03 16.86
C VAL A 80 12.90 -4.10 17.12
N LEU A 81 14.18 -3.73 17.02
CA LEU A 81 15.33 -4.62 17.27
C LEU A 81 15.41 -5.08 18.73
N GLY A 82 14.97 -4.25 19.69
CA GLY A 82 14.92 -4.62 21.11
C GLY A 82 13.76 -5.55 21.47
N GLU A 83 12.60 -5.41 20.83
CA GLU A 83 11.38 -6.17 21.18
C GLU A 83 11.17 -7.44 20.34
N LEU A 84 11.69 -7.46 19.11
CA LEU A 84 11.57 -8.59 18.18
C LEU A 84 12.95 -9.14 17.82
N LYS A 85 13.06 -10.48 17.80
CA LYS A 85 14.24 -11.16 17.26
C LYS A 85 14.15 -11.14 15.73
N VAL A 86 14.79 -10.17 15.10
CA VAL A 86 14.74 -9.95 13.64
C VAL A 86 16.12 -9.61 13.08
N ASP A 87 16.32 -9.85 11.78
CA ASP A 87 17.62 -9.67 11.12
C ASP A 87 17.84 -8.24 10.62
N GLY A 88 16.77 -7.46 10.50
CA GLY A 88 16.86 -6.06 10.08
C GLY A 88 15.52 -5.37 10.01
N VAL A 89 15.57 -4.05 9.93
CA VAL A 89 14.42 -3.16 9.87
C VAL A 89 14.60 -2.22 8.69
N VAL A 90 13.62 -2.18 7.80
CA VAL A 90 13.54 -1.16 6.74
C VAL A 90 12.99 0.12 7.35
N MET A 91 13.77 1.19 7.25
CA MET A 91 13.44 2.54 7.66
C MET A 91 12.94 3.32 6.45
N GLY A 92 11.74 3.89 6.54
CA GLY A 92 11.13 4.64 5.45
C GLY A 92 10.47 3.74 4.39
N GLU A 93 10.69 4.08 3.12
CA GLU A 93 10.07 3.42 1.97
C GLU A 93 10.88 2.20 1.53
N GLY A 94 10.20 1.09 1.22
CA GLY A 94 10.84 -0.21 1.02
C GLY A 94 11.02 -0.61 -0.44
N GLU A 95 10.42 0.12 -1.38
CA GLU A 95 10.33 -0.26 -2.78
C GLU A 95 11.70 -0.42 -3.45
N ASP A 96 12.61 0.52 -3.21
CA ASP A 96 13.96 0.50 -3.77
C ASP A 96 14.94 -0.36 -2.95
N VAL A 97 14.56 -0.75 -1.73
CA VAL A 97 15.43 -1.43 -0.74
C VAL A 97 15.21 -2.94 -0.70
N VAL A 98 13.98 -3.38 -0.97
CA VAL A 98 13.53 -4.75 -0.66
C VAL A 98 14.30 -5.84 -1.41
N ILE A 99 14.73 -5.56 -2.64
CA ILE A 99 15.47 -6.54 -3.46
C ILE A 99 16.85 -6.76 -2.88
N ASP A 100 17.64 -5.69 -2.75
CA ASP A 100 19.01 -5.75 -2.23
C ASP A 100 19.03 -6.37 -0.83
N LEU A 101 18.06 -5.99 0.02
CA LEU A 101 17.94 -6.53 1.37
C LEU A 101 17.70 -8.05 1.39
N ILE A 102 16.86 -8.57 0.49
CA ILE A 102 16.57 -10.01 0.43
C ILE A 102 17.74 -10.80 -0.16
N GLU A 103 18.38 -10.27 -1.20
CA GLU A 103 19.44 -10.96 -1.93
C GLU A 103 20.79 -10.91 -1.21
N GLN A 104 21.13 -9.76 -0.63
CA GLN A 104 22.46 -9.48 -0.05
C GLN A 104 22.43 -9.51 1.48
N GLY A 105 21.27 -9.23 2.09
CA GLY A 105 21.16 -8.99 3.53
C GLY A 105 21.39 -7.52 3.88
N PRO A 106 21.13 -7.12 5.14
CA PRO A 106 21.32 -5.75 5.56
C PRO A 106 22.82 -5.41 5.61
N SER A 107 23.18 -4.23 5.12
CA SER A 107 24.53 -3.70 5.14
C SER A 107 24.52 -2.17 5.17
N GLU A 108 25.67 -1.55 5.44
CA GLU A 108 25.83 -0.10 5.37
C GLU A 108 25.71 0.48 3.95
N GLU A 109 25.78 -0.38 2.92
CA GLU A 109 25.66 0.01 1.52
C GLU A 109 24.20 0.18 1.08
N ILE A 110 23.26 -0.43 1.80
CA ILE A 110 21.83 -0.35 1.52
C ILE A 110 21.24 0.84 2.29
N PRO A 111 20.65 1.84 1.62
CA PRO A 111 20.03 2.97 2.32
C PRO A 111 18.75 2.55 3.06
N GLY A 112 18.45 3.25 4.16
CA GLY A 112 17.21 3.06 4.91
C GLY A 112 17.07 1.68 5.57
N VAL A 113 18.15 1.10 6.10
CA VAL A 113 18.08 -0.13 6.90
C VAL A 113 18.74 0.05 8.26
N ALA A 114 18.20 -0.67 9.25
CA ALA A 114 18.77 -0.78 10.58
C ALA A 114 18.91 -2.25 10.97
N PHE A 115 20.04 -2.63 11.55
CA PHE A 115 20.34 -4.01 11.90
C PHE A 115 21.35 -4.06 13.05
N LEU A 116 21.51 -5.24 13.66
CA LEU A 116 22.52 -5.47 14.68
C LEU A 116 23.82 -5.95 14.04
N SER A 117 24.92 -5.26 14.34
CA SER A 117 26.28 -5.67 14.01
C SER A 117 27.14 -5.58 15.26
N ASP A 118 27.82 -6.66 15.62
CA ASP A 118 28.69 -6.74 16.80
C ASP A 118 28.04 -6.29 18.13
N GLY A 119 26.72 -6.51 18.25
CA GLY A 119 25.93 -6.11 19.42
C GLY A 119 25.42 -4.67 19.41
N GLU A 120 25.80 -3.87 18.41
CA GLU A 120 25.41 -2.48 18.25
C GLU A 120 24.40 -2.30 17.11
N VAL A 121 23.55 -1.27 17.23
CA VAL A 121 22.57 -0.94 16.19
C VAL A 121 23.23 -0.07 15.12
N VAL A 122 23.40 -0.62 13.92
CA VAL A 122 23.86 0.11 12.73
C VAL A 122 22.63 0.63 11.97
N LYS A 123 22.72 1.87 11.46
CA LYS A 123 21.63 2.55 10.74
C LYS A 123 22.18 3.30 9.52
N THR A 124 21.50 3.16 8.39
CA THR A 124 21.76 3.95 7.17
C THR A 124 20.62 4.94 6.90
N ASP A 125 20.93 6.10 6.32
CA ASP A 125 19.89 7.10 6.08
C ASP A 125 18.92 6.65 4.98
N PRO A 126 17.59 6.79 5.18
CA PRO A 126 16.61 6.43 4.16
C PRO A 126 16.58 7.46 3.03
N VAL A 127 16.52 6.96 1.80
CA VAL A 127 16.32 7.78 0.60
C VAL A 127 14.85 7.69 0.18
N PRO A 128 14.12 8.81 0.07
CA PRO A 128 12.75 8.78 -0.41
C PRO A 128 12.67 8.27 -1.85
N VAL A 129 11.68 7.42 -2.13
CA VAL A 129 11.44 6.88 -3.48
C VAL A 129 11.15 8.03 -4.45
N SER A 130 11.89 8.12 -5.56
CA SER A 130 11.74 9.26 -6.47
C SER A 130 10.48 9.17 -7.35
N ASP A 131 10.19 7.99 -7.90
CA ASP A 131 8.99 7.70 -8.70
C ASP A 131 8.06 6.72 -7.96
N LEU A 132 6.80 7.11 -7.78
CA LEU A 132 5.80 6.27 -7.13
C LEU A 132 5.13 5.29 -8.10
N ASN A 133 5.36 5.41 -9.40
CA ASN A 133 4.88 4.40 -10.33
C ASN A 133 5.54 3.07 -9.99
N HIS A 134 4.74 2.02 -9.95
CA HIS A 134 5.23 0.68 -9.67
C HIS A 134 4.57 -0.34 -10.59
N VAL A 135 5.20 -1.50 -10.68
CA VAL A 135 4.64 -2.68 -11.34
C VAL A 135 3.33 -3.10 -10.67
N MET A 136 2.54 -3.93 -11.35
CA MET A 136 1.26 -4.38 -10.81
C MET A 136 1.46 -5.03 -9.42
N PRO A 137 0.78 -4.56 -8.36
CA PRO A 137 0.84 -5.19 -7.05
C PRO A 137 0.49 -6.67 -7.11
N HIS A 138 1.05 -7.45 -6.20
CA HIS A 138 0.63 -8.84 -6.04
C HIS A 138 -0.64 -8.86 -5.19
N ILE A 139 -1.76 -9.29 -5.80
CA ILE A 139 -3.08 -9.26 -5.19
C ILE A 139 -3.41 -10.67 -4.65
N PRO A 140 -3.54 -10.86 -3.32
CA PRO A 140 -4.01 -12.12 -2.74
C PRO A 140 -5.45 -12.41 -3.11
N GLU A 141 -5.78 -13.69 -3.32
CA GLU A 141 -7.15 -14.12 -3.67
C GLU A 141 -8.17 -13.72 -2.60
N ASP A 142 -7.78 -13.82 -1.32
CA ASP A 142 -8.65 -13.50 -0.18
C ASP A 142 -8.71 -12.00 0.15
N LEU A 143 -8.03 -11.11 -0.61
CA LEU A 143 -8.08 -9.66 -0.40
C LEU A 143 -9.52 -9.12 -0.47
N ARG A 144 -10.39 -9.76 -1.25
CA ARG A 144 -11.82 -9.43 -1.36
C ARG A 144 -12.60 -9.63 -0.06
N SER A 145 -12.11 -10.46 0.86
CA SER A 145 -12.72 -10.67 2.17
C SER A 145 -12.31 -9.60 3.19
N GLN A 146 -11.23 -8.87 2.93
CA GLN A 146 -10.76 -7.81 3.82
C GLN A 146 -11.74 -6.65 3.85
N ASN A 147 -11.95 -6.07 5.03
CA ASN A 147 -12.74 -4.86 5.19
C ASN A 147 -12.05 -3.88 6.15
N VAL A 148 -11.40 -2.87 5.58
CA VAL A 148 -10.78 -1.75 6.30
C VAL A 148 -11.66 -0.51 6.13
N ARG A 149 -12.56 -0.29 7.11
CA ARG A 149 -13.50 0.85 7.12
C ARG A 149 -14.38 0.90 5.86
N GLY A 150 -14.88 -0.27 5.49
CA GLY A 150 -15.76 -0.50 4.35
C GLY A 150 -15.04 -0.49 3.00
N ALA A 151 -13.74 -0.76 2.94
CA ALA A 151 -12.99 -0.92 1.69
C ALA A 151 -12.10 -2.16 1.78
N ASN A 152 -11.91 -2.87 0.66
CA ASN A 152 -11.02 -4.02 0.65
C ASN A 152 -9.55 -3.59 0.75
N VAL A 153 -9.20 -2.56 -0.01
CA VAL A 153 -7.88 -1.93 -0.02
C VAL A 153 -8.02 -0.46 -0.41
N TYR A 154 -7.02 0.34 -0.05
CA TYR A 154 -6.88 1.72 -0.47
C TYR A 154 -5.73 1.81 -1.47
N ILE A 155 -6.02 2.26 -2.69
CA ILE A 155 -5.00 2.51 -3.71
C ILE A 155 -4.39 3.88 -3.44
N GLU A 156 -3.07 3.94 -3.47
CA GLU A 156 -2.33 5.18 -3.30
C GLU A 156 -2.23 5.93 -4.62
N THR A 157 -2.41 7.25 -4.56
CA THR A 157 -2.24 8.15 -5.71
C THR A 157 -1.02 9.06 -5.58
N HIS A 158 -0.64 9.37 -4.34
CA HIS A 158 0.47 10.24 -4.02
C HIS A 158 1.01 9.98 -2.61
N ARG A 159 2.26 10.38 -2.37
CA ARG A 159 2.93 10.37 -1.06
C ARG A 159 3.49 11.75 -0.73
N GLY A 160 3.77 11.94 0.54
CA GLY A 160 4.31 13.18 1.10
C GLY A 160 3.25 14.13 1.66
N CYS A 161 3.67 15.04 2.52
CA CYS A 161 2.78 16.03 3.13
C CYS A 161 3.53 17.34 3.42
N LEU A 162 3.01 18.47 2.90
CA LEU A 162 3.57 19.80 3.19
C LEU A 162 3.26 20.29 4.62
N GLY A 163 2.36 19.59 5.33
CA GLY A 163 1.91 19.97 6.67
C GLY A 163 3.03 20.01 7.70
N GLY A 164 2.91 20.92 8.66
CA GLY A 164 3.82 21.08 9.81
C GLY A 164 3.22 20.58 11.13
N CYS A 165 2.28 19.64 11.08
CA CYS A 165 1.57 19.15 12.27
C CYS A 165 2.55 18.45 13.22
N THR A 166 2.69 18.96 14.44
CA THR A 166 3.64 18.46 15.45
C THR A 166 3.35 17.02 15.91
N PHE A 167 2.12 16.56 15.76
CA PHE A 167 1.68 15.21 16.13
C PHE A 167 1.79 14.18 14.99
N CYS A 168 2.10 14.59 13.76
CA CYS A 168 1.92 13.74 12.58
C CYS A 168 3.24 13.11 12.12
N GLN A 169 3.25 11.79 11.97
CA GLN A 169 4.41 11.05 11.46
C GLN A 169 4.56 11.10 9.92
N VAL A 170 3.49 11.41 9.18
CA VAL A 170 3.46 11.36 7.70
C VAL A 170 4.60 12.14 7.05
N PRO A 171 4.84 13.43 7.37
CA PRO A 171 5.94 14.18 6.75
C PRO A 171 7.34 13.70 7.20
N ARG A 172 7.44 12.98 8.33
CA ARG A 172 8.69 12.35 8.76
C ARG A 172 8.96 11.04 8.02
N PHE A 173 7.91 10.28 7.71
CA PHE A 173 8.00 9.00 7.01
C PHE A 173 8.18 9.16 5.50
N PHE A 174 7.31 9.93 4.86
CA PHE A 174 7.28 10.08 3.39
C PHE A 174 7.96 11.35 2.88
N GLY A 175 8.51 12.17 3.78
CA GLY A 175 9.04 13.48 3.46
C GLY A 175 7.96 14.54 3.19
N ARG A 176 8.43 15.76 2.92
CA ARG A 176 7.56 16.95 2.73
C ARG A 176 7.18 17.18 1.27
N SER A 177 7.93 16.62 0.33
CA SER A 177 7.67 16.74 -1.10
C SER A 177 6.50 15.86 -1.51
N ILE A 178 5.52 16.44 -2.22
CA ILE A 178 4.41 15.69 -2.78
C ILE A 178 4.86 15.01 -4.07
N ARG A 179 4.85 13.69 -4.08
CA ARG A 179 5.14 12.84 -5.24
C ARG A 179 3.85 12.17 -5.68
N SER A 180 3.57 12.10 -6.98
CA SER A 180 2.29 11.58 -7.49
C SER A 180 2.53 10.53 -8.56
N ARG A 181 1.67 9.51 -8.59
CA ARG A 181 1.66 8.49 -9.63
C ARG A 181 1.06 9.04 -10.92
N SER A 182 1.47 8.47 -12.04
CA SER A 182 0.83 8.70 -13.33
C SER A 182 -0.62 8.19 -13.32
N LEU A 183 -1.48 8.84 -14.10
CA LEU A 183 -2.89 8.44 -14.18
C LEU A 183 -3.02 7.04 -14.79
N GLU A 184 -2.18 6.73 -15.77
CA GLU A 184 -2.12 5.46 -16.48
C GLU A 184 -1.80 4.32 -15.51
N ASN A 185 -0.82 4.51 -14.63
CA ASN A 185 -0.43 3.51 -13.63
C ASN A 185 -1.56 3.28 -12.60
N ILE A 186 -2.21 4.35 -12.12
CA ILE A 186 -3.36 4.25 -11.22
C ILE A 186 -4.52 3.51 -11.89
N LEU A 187 -4.86 3.84 -13.14
CA LEU A 187 -5.99 3.23 -13.86
C LEU A 187 -5.73 1.75 -14.16
N ALA A 188 -4.50 1.37 -14.48
CA ALA A 188 -4.14 -0.03 -14.67
C ALA A 188 -4.42 -0.83 -13.38
N GLU A 189 -3.97 -0.34 -12.23
CA GLU A 189 -4.19 -1.00 -10.95
C GLU A 189 -5.68 -1.06 -10.56
N VAL A 190 -6.44 0.02 -10.78
CA VAL A 190 -7.88 0.05 -10.52
C VAL A 190 -8.61 -1.01 -11.37
N ARG A 191 -8.20 -1.22 -12.63
CA ARG A 191 -8.80 -2.25 -13.50
C ARG A 191 -8.52 -3.65 -12.99
N GLU A 192 -7.31 -3.92 -12.52
CA GLU A 192 -6.94 -5.22 -11.98
C GLU A 192 -7.64 -5.53 -10.65
N MET A 193 -7.77 -4.53 -9.77
CA MET A 193 -8.45 -4.69 -8.48
C MET A 193 -9.97 -4.76 -8.60
N LYS A 194 -10.55 -4.43 -9.77
CA LYS A 194 -11.97 -4.65 -10.03
C LYS A 194 -12.21 -6.14 -10.27
N PRO A 195 -13.23 -6.74 -9.63
CA PRO A 195 -13.66 -8.06 -10.03
C PRO A 195 -14.07 -8.02 -11.51
N THR A 196 -13.52 -8.92 -12.31
CA THR A 196 -14.00 -9.16 -13.67
C THR A 196 -15.33 -9.86 -13.55
N ASP A 197 -16.43 -9.13 -13.71
CA ASP A 197 -17.70 -9.75 -14.05
C ASP A 197 -17.47 -10.41 -15.41
N ALA A 198 -17.67 -11.73 -15.51
CA ALA A 198 -17.45 -12.50 -16.74
C ALA A 198 -18.23 -11.94 -17.96
N ALA A 199 -19.27 -11.12 -17.72
CA ALA A 199 -20.04 -10.41 -18.74
C ALA A 199 -19.32 -9.19 -19.38
N SER A 200 -18.31 -8.62 -18.73
CA SER A 200 -17.63 -7.41 -19.22
C SER A 200 -16.61 -7.65 -20.34
N ARG A 201 -16.16 -8.91 -20.53
CA ARG A 201 -15.25 -9.29 -21.64
C ARG A 201 -15.92 -9.32 -23.01
N SER A 202 -17.25 -9.45 -23.08
CA SER A 202 -17.98 -9.50 -24.36
C SER A 202 -18.34 -8.12 -24.92
N GLU A 203 -18.39 -7.07 -24.11
CA GLU A 203 -18.81 -5.73 -24.57
C GLU A 203 -17.64 -4.92 -25.16
N GLU A 204 -16.40 -5.12 -24.69
CA GLU A 204 -15.25 -4.39 -25.23
C GLU A 204 -14.81 -4.84 -26.63
N ALA A 205 -15.26 -6.02 -27.09
CA ALA A 205 -15.07 -6.46 -28.47
C ALA A 205 -16.03 -5.78 -29.47
N SER A 206 -17.03 -5.02 -28.99
CA SER A 206 -18.14 -4.52 -29.81
C SER A 206 -18.55 -3.08 -29.44
N SER A 207 -17.62 -2.14 -29.29
CA SER A 207 -17.98 -0.71 -29.07
C SER A 207 -17.56 0.21 -30.22
N SER A 208 -18.11 -0.07 -31.40
CA SER A 208 -18.38 0.94 -32.43
C SER A 208 -19.89 1.18 -32.52
N ALA A 209 -20.50 1.75 -31.46
CA ALA A 209 -21.86 2.27 -31.52
C ALA A 209 -22.14 3.32 -30.43
N THR A 210 -22.78 4.40 -30.86
CA THR A 210 -23.11 5.67 -30.19
C THR A 210 -23.71 5.55 -28.77
N PRO A 211 -23.39 6.45 -27.81
CA PRO A 211 -23.94 6.35 -26.46
C PRO A 211 -25.37 6.90 -26.39
N ALA A 212 -26.29 6.09 -25.87
CA ALA A 212 -27.61 6.53 -25.42
C ALA A 212 -27.52 7.21 -24.04
N ARG A 213 -28.34 8.25 -23.87
CA ARG A 213 -28.38 9.19 -22.75
C ARG A 213 -28.92 8.54 -21.45
N PRO A 214 -28.25 8.62 -20.28
CA PRO A 214 -28.83 8.14 -19.03
C PRO A 214 -29.78 9.17 -18.39
N ARG A 215 -30.84 8.66 -17.76
CA ARG A 215 -31.90 9.42 -17.08
C ARG A 215 -31.37 10.13 -15.82
N ARG A 216 -31.89 11.34 -15.58
CA ARG A 216 -31.62 12.18 -14.39
C ARG A 216 -32.07 11.49 -13.10
N ILE A 217 -31.12 11.24 -12.20
CA ILE A 217 -31.39 11.06 -10.76
C ILE A 217 -31.24 12.43 -10.09
N THR A 218 -32.29 12.90 -9.43
CA THR A 218 -32.34 14.19 -8.74
C THR A 218 -31.52 14.14 -7.45
N ARG A 219 -30.56 15.07 -7.31
CA ARG A 219 -29.76 15.26 -6.09
C ARG A 219 -30.49 16.21 -5.13
N ARG A 220 -30.64 15.85 -3.85
CA ARG A 220 -30.83 16.81 -2.75
C ARG A 220 -29.47 17.42 -2.37
N PRO A 221 -29.34 18.75 -2.24
CA PRO A 221 -28.08 19.39 -1.90
C PRO A 221 -27.86 19.36 -0.38
N TRP A 222 -26.67 18.98 0.05
CA TRP A 222 -26.18 19.22 1.41
C TRP A 222 -25.06 20.26 1.35
N THR A 223 -25.35 21.46 1.84
CA THR A 223 -24.43 22.59 2.08
C THR A 223 -23.63 22.30 3.36
N SER A 224 -22.30 22.18 3.25
CA SER A 224 -21.28 23.22 3.53
C SER A 224 -20.65 23.11 4.92
N TRP A 225 -19.46 22.50 4.99
CA TRP A 225 -18.38 22.89 5.89
C TRP A 225 -17.06 22.74 5.12
N THR A 226 -16.58 23.85 4.54
CA THR A 226 -15.32 23.92 3.80
C THR A 226 -14.24 24.50 4.71
N ARG A 227 -13.41 23.63 5.33
CA ARG A 227 -12.02 24.01 5.64
C ARG A 227 -11.13 23.61 4.47
N ARG A 228 -10.40 24.61 3.98
CA ARG A 228 -9.56 24.64 2.78
C ARG A 228 -8.31 23.79 3.00
N CYS A 229 -8.24 22.64 2.33
CA CYS A 229 -6.97 21.99 2.02
C CYS A 229 -6.64 22.40 0.59
N SER A 230 -5.51 23.08 0.39
CA SER A 230 -5.08 23.59 -0.92
C SER A 230 -4.78 22.42 -1.85
N ARG A 231 -5.73 22.09 -2.73
CA ARG A 231 -5.51 21.13 -3.82
C ARG A 231 -4.59 21.76 -4.86
N THR A 232 -3.62 21.00 -5.35
CA THR A 232 -2.86 21.38 -6.56
C THR A 232 -3.73 21.20 -7.80
N SER A 233 -3.38 21.84 -8.91
CA SER A 233 -4.12 21.75 -10.19
C SER A 233 -4.23 20.31 -10.71
N SER A 234 -3.19 19.50 -10.51
CA SER A 234 -3.14 18.06 -10.86
C SER A 234 -4.14 17.21 -10.05
N GLN A 235 -4.25 17.46 -8.73
CA GLN A 235 -5.22 16.78 -7.87
C GLN A 235 -6.67 17.11 -8.28
N ALA A 236 -6.92 18.34 -8.75
CA ALA A 236 -8.25 18.76 -9.18
C ALA A 236 -8.68 18.17 -10.55
N SER A 237 -7.74 17.84 -11.45
CA SER A 237 -8.04 17.16 -12.71
C SER A 237 -8.30 15.66 -12.51
N GLN A 238 -7.49 14.99 -11.68
CA GLN A 238 -7.66 13.57 -11.35
C GLN A 238 -9.01 13.30 -10.66
N SER A 239 -9.39 14.14 -9.70
CA SER A 239 -10.68 14.09 -9.01
C SER A 239 -11.89 14.10 -9.96
N ARG A 240 -11.86 15.01 -10.94
CA ARG A 240 -12.94 15.17 -11.93
C ARG A 240 -13.03 14.04 -12.96
N TYR A 241 -11.97 13.25 -13.12
CA TYR A 241 -11.96 12.08 -14.00
C TYR A 241 -12.47 10.85 -13.24
N LEU A 242 -12.02 10.64 -12.00
CA LEU A 242 -12.49 9.56 -11.13
C LEU A 242 -14.00 9.69 -10.80
N GLU A 243 -14.50 10.92 -10.60
CA GLU A 243 -15.94 11.19 -10.44
C GLU A 243 -16.77 10.83 -11.69
N ARG A 244 -16.18 10.84 -12.89
CA ARG A 244 -16.84 10.43 -14.14
C ARG A 244 -16.86 8.90 -14.27
N LEU A 245 -15.78 8.23 -13.87
CA LEU A 245 -15.72 6.78 -13.83
C LEU A 245 -16.66 6.16 -12.77
N SER A 246 -16.91 6.86 -11.66
CA SER A 246 -17.91 6.41 -10.68
C SER A 246 -19.35 6.52 -11.19
N GLN A 247 -19.62 7.34 -12.22
CA GLN A 247 -20.95 7.53 -12.79
C GLN A 247 -21.30 6.47 -13.86
N SER A 248 -20.31 5.69 -14.30
CA SER A 248 -20.42 4.67 -15.35
C SER A 248 -20.21 3.25 -14.84
N SER A 249 -20.10 3.07 -13.52
CA SER A 249 -19.73 1.80 -12.88
C SER A 249 -20.72 1.45 -11.76
N PRO A 250 -21.05 0.16 -11.54
CA PRO A 250 -21.86 -0.26 -10.40
C PRO A 250 -21.16 -0.01 -9.04
N TRP A 251 -19.87 0.34 -9.04
CA TRP A 251 -19.05 0.54 -7.84
C TRP A 251 -18.75 2.01 -7.54
N THR A 252 -18.71 2.37 -6.25
CA THR A 252 -18.43 3.74 -5.77
C THR A 252 -16.91 3.99 -5.65
N ILE A 253 -16.28 4.49 -6.71
CA ILE A 253 -14.92 5.04 -6.65
C ILE A 253 -15.02 6.44 -6.05
N ARG A 254 -14.56 6.61 -4.81
CA ARG A 254 -14.49 7.93 -4.15
C ARG A 254 -13.05 8.23 -3.76
N GLU A 255 -12.51 9.29 -4.35
CA GLU A 255 -11.33 9.96 -3.83
C GLU A 255 -11.70 10.62 -2.50
N ARG A 256 -11.00 10.28 -1.41
CA ARG A 256 -11.15 11.04 -0.16
C ARG A 256 -10.33 12.32 -0.25
N ARG A 257 -10.52 13.27 0.67
CA ARG A 257 -9.60 14.41 0.85
C ARG A 257 -8.19 14.00 1.33
N THR A 258 -7.89 12.71 1.29
CA THR A 258 -6.63 12.05 1.66
C THR A 258 -6.13 11.29 0.43
N SER A 259 -4.84 10.99 0.39
CA SER A 259 -4.07 10.44 -0.74
C SER A 259 -4.49 9.08 -1.32
N SER A 260 -5.72 8.63 -1.05
CA SER A 260 -6.21 7.30 -1.36
C SER A 260 -7.55 7.27 -2.11
N ILE A 261 -7.65 6.30 -3.02
CA ILE A 261 -8.89 5.91 -3.69
C ILE A 261 -9.50 4.73 -2.94
N ARG A 262 -10.80 4.84 -2.62
CA ARG A 262 -11.57 3.76 -1.97
C ARG A 262 -12.20 2.86 -3.04
N ILE A 263 -12.01 1.54 -2.93
CA ILE A 263 -12.72 0.52 -3.73
C ILE A 263 -13.59 -0.31 -2.78
N THR A 264 -14.88 -0.41 -3.08
CA THR A 264 -15.87 -1.08 -2.23
C THR A 264 -16.94 -1.77 -3.04
N PRO A 265 -17.38 -2.98 -2.63
CA PRO A 265 -18.77 -3.37 -2.58
C PRO A 265 -19.78 -2.50 -3.32
N ALA A 266 -20.25 -2.80 -4.54
CA ALA A 266 -21.58 -2.30 -4.87
C ALA A 266 -22.54 -2.98 -3.90
N ILE A 267 -23.11 -2.22 -2.94
CA ILE A 267 -24.21 -2.74 -2.12
C ILE A 267 -25.38 -2.82 -3.09
N ILE A 268 -25.62 -4.01 -3.62
CA ILE A 268 -26.88 -4.35 -4.27
C ILE A 268 -27.84 -4.58 -3.10
N GLU A 269 -28.56 -3.53 -2.69
CA GLU A 269 -29.75 -3.76 -1.86
C GLU A 269 -30.76 -4.55 -2.72
N PRO A 270 -31.42 -5.57 -2.15
CA PRO A 270 -32.37 -6.42 -2.86
C PRO A 270 -33.60 -5.65 -3.36
#